data_AF-A0A2E7HSI9-F1
#
_entry.id   AF-A0A2E7HSI9-F1
#
_cell.length_a   1.000
_cell.length_b   1.000
_cell.length_c   1.000
_cell.angle_alpha   90.00
_cell.angle_beta   90.00
_cell.angle_gamma   90.00
#
_symmetry.space_group_name_H-M   'P 1'
#
loop_
_entity.id
_entity.type
_entity.pdbx_description
1 polymer ?
#
loop_
_entity_poly.entity_id
_entity_poly.type
_entity_poly.pdbx_seq_one_letter_code
_entity_poly.pdbx_strand_id
1 'polypeptide(L)'
;MPNEINSNPSRLRTLGQPSSKRACSDFFHENSLKVLKNSKFKGIVMNMKSTLTFILGFFLIQFSYAADDETCAIMLGDEIDPEEYSEVAGKKVYFCCGSCVKAFDANTAYYIKALPVLAKKFSDAEKKKLGVDKVKLLEQRYCPIYPERVVNPNSKFELYKGKKVYFWSSSAIRRWKRDPDKYYADAVKRGHLKG
;
A
#
# COMPACT_ATOMS: atom_id res chain seq x y z
N MET A 1 -26.92 -46.05 12.36
CA MET A 1 -27.43 -44.92 13.17
C MET A 1 -26.89 -43.63 12.56
N PRO A 2 -27.67 -42.96 11.71
CA PRO A 2 -27.30 -41.67 11.15
C PRO A 2 -27.81 -40.54 12.05
N ASN A 3 -26.99 -39.52 12.31
CA ASN A 3 -27.45 -38.25 12.88
C ASN A 3 -27.60 -37.26 11.74
N GLU A 4 -28.86 -36.99 11.41
CA GLU A 4 -29.34 -35.95 10.53
C GLU A 4 -29.04 -34.57 11.10
N ILE A 5 -28.56 -33.66 10.26
CA ILE A 5 -28.96 -32.26 10.38
C ILE A 5 -29.19 -31.73 8.97
N ASN A 6 -30.45 -31.74 8.56
CA ASN A 6 -30.98 -31.10 7.38
C ASN A 6 -31.87 -29.95 7.84
N SER A 7 -31.65 -28.73 7.36
CA SER A 7 -32.75 -27.93 6.78
C SER A 7 -32.26 -26.58 6.25
N ASN A 8 -32.59 -26.41 4.97
CA ASN A 8 -32.48 -25.28 4.07
C ASN A 8 -33.49 -24.15 4.46
N PRO A 9 -33.64 -23.02 3.73
CA PRO A 9 -33.86 -21.70 4.30
C PRO A 9 -35.32 -21.23 4.08
N SER A 10 -35.60 -19.97 4.42
CA SER A 10 -36.73 -19.16 3.92
C SER A 10 -38.11 -19.30 4.60
N ARG A 11 -38.41 -18.37 5.52
CA ARG A 11 -39.72 -17.63 5.66
C ARG A 11 -39.63 -16.65 6.85
N LEU A 12 -39.51 -15.34 6.64
CA LEU A 12 -40.61 -14.36 6.50
C LEU A 12 -41.78 -14.57 7.47
N ARG A 13 -41.98 -13.68 8.46
CA ARG A 13 -42.87 -12.50 8.35
C ARG A 13 -42.89 -11.63 9.63
N THR A 14 -42.70 -10.33 9.42
CA THR A 14 -43.27 -9.12 10.07
C THR A 14 -43.52 -9.06 11.58
N LEU A 15 -43.07 -7.97 12.20
CA LEU A 15 -43.93 -6.96 12.83
C LEU A 15 -43.16 -5.61 12.97
N GLY A 16 -43.79 -4.51 12.55
CA GLY A 16 -43.62 -3.18 13.17
C GLY A 16 -42.60 -2.19 12.57
N GLN A 17 -43.01 -1.44 11.55
CA GLN A 17 -42.56 -0.05 11.37
C GLN A 17 -43.36 0.87 12.30
N PRO A 18 -42.73 1.93 12.82
CA PRO A 18 -43.21 3.30 12.57
C PRO A 18 -42.03 4.17 12.09
N SER A 19 -42.09 4.85 10.95
CA SER A 19 -42.83 6.09 10.66
C SER A 19 -42.47 7.26 11.59
N SER A 20 -41.42 8.02 11.25
CA SER A 20 -41.49 9.49 11.28
C SER A 20 -40.24 10.10 10.63
N LYS A 21 -40.37 10.48 9.35
CA LYS A 21 -39.65 11.65 8.84
C LYS A 21 -40.21 12.88 9.55
N ARG A 22 -39.34 13.88 9.78
CA ARG A 22 -39.58 15.20 10.41
C ARG A 22 -39.48 15.21 11.93
N ALA A 23 -38.30 15.61 12.39
CA ALA A 23 -38.10 16.68 13.39
C ALA A 23 -36.68 16.54 13.93
N CYS A 24 -35.70 17.08 13.21
CA CYS A 24 -34.40 17.38 13.79
C CYS A 24 -33.83 18.59 13.06
N SER A 25 -34.59 19.68 13.07
CA SER A 25 -34.21 21.00 12.54
C SER A 25 -34.28 22.10 13.60
N ASP A 26 -34.62 21.81 14.86
CA ASP A 26 -34.95 22.86 15.84
C ASP A 26 -34.33 22.62 17.24
N PHE A 27 -33.03 22.34 17.31
CA PHE A 27 -32.32 22.34 18.61
C PHE A 27 -30.89 22.90 18.57
N PHE A 28 -30.61 23.88 17.72
CA PHE A 28 -29.42 24.73 17.87
C PHE A 28 -29.74 26.17 17.43
N HIS A 29 -30.73 26.75 18.09
CA HIS A 29 -30.90 28.21 18.12
C HIS A 29 -30.65 28.67 19.56
N GLU A 30 -29.89 29.75 19.70
CA GLU A 30 -29.53 30.45 20.94
C GLU A 30 -28.39 29.88 21.79
N ASN A 31 -27.12 29.97 21.33
CA ASN A 31 -26.06 30.55 22.18
C ASN A 31 -24.69 30.85 21.50
N SER A 32 -24.66 31.56 20.37
CA SER A 32 -23.37 32.00 19.75
C SER A 32 -23.29 33.49 19.38
N LEU A 33 -24.08 34.35 20.03
CA LEU A 33 -24.06 35.81 19.81
C LEU A 33 -23.47 36.58 20.99
N LYS A 34 -22.29 36.21 21.50
CA LYS A 34 -21.54 37.06 22.47
C LYS A 34 -20.03 37.18 22.26
N VAL A 35 -19.45 36.65 21.17
CA VAL A 35 -17.99 36.75 20.95
C VAL A 35 -17.59 37.78 19.86
N LEU A 36 -18.53 38.37 19.12
CA LEU A 36 -18.23 39.30 18.01
C LEU A 36 -18.48 40.79 18.31
N LYS A 37 -18.30 41.23 19.56
CA LYS A 37 -18.33 42.66 19.90
C LYS A 37 -17.07 43.08 20.65
N ASN A 38 -15.88 42.96 20.02
CA ASN A 38 -14.74 43.82 20.36
C ASN A 38 -13.55 43.77 19.39
N SER A 39 -13.77 43.59 18.09
CA SER A 39 -12.75 43.92 17.10
C SER A 39 -13.09 45.24 16.43
N LYS A 40 -12.38 46.31 16.81
CA LYS A 40 -12.27 47.53 16.01
C LYS A 40 -11.54 47.17 14.71
N PHE A 41 -12.28 46.64 13.74
CA PHE A 41 -11.81 46.50 12.37
C PHE A 41 -11.78 47.90 11.75
N LYS A 42 -10.60 48.54 11.78
CA LYS A 42 -10.34 49.70 10.94
C LYS A 42 -10.41 49.20 9.50
N GLY A 43 -11.41 49.67 8.76
CA GLY A 43 -11.67 49.28 7.38
C GLY A 43 -10.46 49.54 6.50
N ILE A 44 -9.85 48.46 6.02
CA ILE A 44 -9.00 48.50 4.84
C ILE A 44 -9.95 48.31 3.68
N VAL A 45 -10.19 49.40 2.93
CA VAL A 45 -10.97 49.38 1.69
C VAL A 45 -10.17 48.58 0.66
N MET A 46 -10.41 47.27 0.57
CA MET A 46 -9.83 46.42 -0.47
C MET A 46 -10.67 46.51 -1.75
N ASN A 47 -10.02 46.92 -2.83
CA ASN A 47 -10.59 47.08 -4.16
C ASN A 47 -11.10 45.72 -4.71
N MET A 48 -12.35 45.67 -5.15
CA MET A 48 -13.09 44.47 -5.60
C MET A 48 -12.43 43.73 -6.79
N LYS A 49 -11.50 44.38 -7.49
CA LYS A 49 -10.70 43.76 -8.56
C LYS A 49 -9.51 42.92 -8.04
N SER A 50 -9.07 43.14 -6.79
CA SER A 50 -7.89 42.48 -6.21
C SER A 50 -8.20 41.13 -5.55
N THR A 51 -9.43 40.96 -5.05
CA THR A 51 -9.89 39.74 -4.37
C THR A 51 -10.15 38.57 -5.32
N LEU A 52 -10.54 38.83 -6.58
CA LEU A 52 -10.76 37.78 -7.59
C LEU A 52 -9.43 37.15 -8.04
N THR A 53 -8.34 37.92 -8.05
CA THR A 53 -7.00 37.48 -8.43
C THR A 53 -6.37 36.53 -7.40
N PHE A 54 -6.71 36.67 -6.12
CA PHE A 54 -6.20 35.81 -5.05
C PHE A 54 -6.79 34.39 -5.05
N ILE A 55 -8.06 34.22 -5.42
CA ILE A 55 -8.73 32.91 -5.50
C ILE A 55 -8.25 32.14 -6.73
N LEU A 56 -7.99 32.82 -7.85
CA LEU A 56 -7.46 32.20 -9.07
C LEU A 56 -5.99 31.78 -8.93
N GLY A 57 -5.20 32.45 -8.08
CA GLY A 57 -3.81 32.10 -7.80
C GLY A 57 -3.62 30.89 -6.86
N PHE A 58 -4.57 30.64 -5.94
CA PHE A 58 -4.43 29.56 -4.95
C PHE A 58 -4.77 28.16 -5.52
N PHE A 59 -5.50 28.10 -6.63
CA PHE A 59 -5.90 26.82 -7.26
C PHE A 59 -4.78 26.19 -8.11
N LEU A 60 -3.78 26.97 -8.54
CA LEU A 60 -2.69 26.49 -9.41
C LEU A 60 -1.53 25.81 -8.66
N ILE A 61 -1.49 25.87 -7.32
CA ILE A 61 -0.36 25.33 -6.53
C ILE A 61 -0.54 23.83 -6.21
N GLN A 62 -1.74 23.26 -6.37
CA GLN A 62 -2.02 21.89 -5.92
C GLN A 62 -1.66 20.79 -6.94
N PHE A 63 -1.23 21.13 -8.17
CA PHE A 63 -1.17 20.14 -9.26
C PHE A 63 0.22 19.61 -9.64
N SER A 64 1.28 20.05 -8.99
CA SER A 64 2.63 19.69 -9.42
C SER A 64 3.31 18.85 -8.36
N TYR A 65 3.21 17.52 -8.44
CA TYR A 65 4.27 16.53 -8.14
C TYR A 65 3.80 15.12 -8.56
N ALA A 66 3.51 14.90 -9.84
CA ALA A 66 3.52 13.54 -10.39
C ALA A 66 4.97 13.21 -10.74
N ALA A 67 5.66 12.52 -9.82
CA ALA A 67 6.89 11.83 -10.17
C ALA A 67 6.46 10.53 -10.86
N ASP A 68 6.41 10.55 -12.19
CA ASP A 68 6.00 9.39 -12.98
C ASP A 68 7.12 8.35 -12.94
N ASP A 69 6.84 7.23 -12.29
CA ASP A 69 7.67 6.04 -12.34
C ASP A 69 7.31 5.23 -13.58
N GLU A 70 8.22 5.07 -14.53
CA GLU A 70 7.93 4.28 -15.74
C GLU A 70 8.00 2.76 -15.48
N THR A 71 8.58 2.32 -14.35
CA THR A 71 8.80 0.89 -14.06
C THR A 71 8.34 0.48 -12.66
N CYS A 72 7.89 -0.77 -12.55
CA CYS A 72 7.39 -1.34 -11.32
C CYS A 72 8.43 -1.32 -10.20
N ALA A 73 8.02 -0.84 -9.03
CA ALA A 73 8.91 -0.63 -7.89
C ALA A 73 9.59 -1.89 -7.35
N ILE A 74 8.98 -3.07 -7.54
CA ILE A 74 9.53 -4.37 -7.07
C ILE A 74 9.85 -5.35 -8.19
N MET A 75 9.40 -5.08 -9.41
CA MET A 75 9.70 -5.84 -10.63
C MET A 75 10.45 -4.93 -11.60
N LEU A 76 11.76 -4.84 -11.41
CA LEU A 76 12.59 -3.91 -12.18
C LEU A 76 12.50 -4.21 -13.68
N GLY A 77 12.07 -3.23 -14.48
CA GLY A 77 11.94 -3.32 -15.94
C GLY A 77 10.55 -3.68 -16.44
N ASP A 78 9.60 -4.04 -15.57
CA ASP A 78 8.20 -4.22 -15.96
C ASP A 78 7.48 -2.85 -15.96
N GLU A 79 6.64 -2.59 -16.97
CA GLU A 79 5.84 -1.37 -17.09
C GLU A 79 4.82 -1.25 -15.94
N ILE A 80 4.57 -0.04 -15.47
CA ILE A 80 3.58 0.21 -14.41
C ILE A 80 2.15 0.18 -14.93
N ASP A 81 1.22 -0.14 -14.03
CA ASP A 81 -0.19 0.18 -14.20
C ASP A 81 -0.51 1.38 -13.28
N PRO A 82 -0.93 2.54 -13.82
CA PRO A 82 -1.25 3.73 -13.02
C PRO A 82 -2.35 3.52 -11.97
N GLU A 83 -3.20 2.49 -12.13
CA GLU A 83 -4.23 2.12 -11.16
C GLU A 83 -3.66 1.31 -9.98
N GLU A 84 -2.49 0.70 -10.15
CA GLU A 84 -1.85 -0.19 -9.18
C GLU A 84 -0.75 0.53 -8.41
N TYR A 85 -1.12 1.19 -7.32
CA TYR A 85 -0.18 1.93 -6.47
C TYR A 85 -0.45 1.75 -4.98
N SER A 86 0.59 1.97 -4.18
CA SER A 86 0.51 2.08 -2.72
C SER A 86 0.98 3.46 -2.28
N GLU A 87 0.26 4.06 -1.33
CA GLU A 87 0.66 5.32 -0.71
C GLU A 87 1.47 5.09 0.56
N VAL A 88 2.74 5.51 0.56
CA VAL A 88 3.65 5.36 1.70
C VAL A 88 4.32 6.69 1.98
N ALA A 89 4.20 7.18 3.22
CA ALA A 89 4.77 8.46 3.65
C ALA A 89 4.41 9.64 2.72
N GLY A 90 3.15 9.67 2.24
CA GLY A 90 2.64 10.71 1.35
C GLY A 90 3.16 10.63 -0.09
N LYS A 91 3.81 9.53 -0.48
CA LYS A 91 4.29 9.26 -1.85
C LYS A 91 3.57 8.06 -2.44
N LYS A 92 3.26 8.14 -3.73
CA LYS A 92 2.76 6.99 -4.49
C LYS A 92 3.94 6.13 -4.94
N VAL A 93 3.80 4.82 -4.78
CA VAL A 93 4.69 3.80 -5.31
C VAL A 93 3.88 2.97 -6.29
N TYR A 94 4.27 2.99 -7.57
CA TYR A 94 3.53 2.30 -8.64
C TYR A 94 4.06 0.88 -8.90
N PHE A 95 3.16 0.03 -9.38
CA PHE A 95 3.42 -1.38 -9.63
C PHE A 95 2.83 -1.83 -10.97
N CYS A 96 3.34 -2.93 -11.50
CA CYS A 96 2.83 -3.53 -12.75
C CYS A 96 1.53 -4.34 -12.56
N CYS A 97 1.13 -4.64 -11.32
CA CYS A 97 -0.09 -5.41 -11.02
C CYS A 97 -0.42 -5.40 -9.52
N GLY A 98 -1.68 -5.70 -9.17
CA GLY A 98 -2.12 -5.76 -7.77
C GLY A 98 -1.52 -6.88 -6.93
N SER A 99 -0.89 -7.88 -7.55
CA SER A 99 -0.08 -8.86 -6.78
C SER A 99 1.18 -8.22 -6.22
N CYS A 100 1.76 -7.25 -6.92
CA CYS A 100 2.92 -6.50 -6.47
C CYS A 100 2.55 -5.52 -5.36
N VAL A 101 1.41 -4.83 -5.49
CA VAL A 101 0.80 -4.00 -4.42
C VAL A 101 0.68 -4.81 -3.13
N LYS A 102 0.00 -5.97 -3.19
CA LYS A 102 -0.20 -6.86 -2.03
C LYS A 102 1.11 -7.34 -1.41
N ALA A 103 2.09 -7.70 -2.25
CA ALA A 103 3.39 -8.14 -1.76
C ALA A 103 4.13 -7.00 -1.04
N PHE A 104 4.12 -5.81 -1.63
CA PHE A 104 4.74 -4.63 -1.08
C PHE A 104 4.09 -4.19 0.24
N ASP A 105 2.78 -4.04 0.29
CA ASP A 105 2.05 -3.61 1.49
C ASP A 105 2.25 -4.56 2.66
N ALA A 106 2.33 -5.86 2.38
CA ALA A 106 2.56 -6.86 3.43
C ALA A 106 3.96 -6.72 4.08
N ASN A 107 4.94 -6.14 3.40
CA ASN A 107 6.32 -6.03 3.88
C ASN A 107 7.04 -4.75 3.40
N THR A 108 6.38 -3.59 3.50
CA THR A 108 6.85 -2.32 2.92
C THR A 108 8.29 -1.99 3.31
N ALA A 109 8.59 -2.01 4.62
CA ALA A 109 9.92 -1.70 5.14
C ALA A 109 11.00 -2.67 4.63
N TYR A 110 10.63 -3.93 4.39
CA TYR A 110 11.55 -4.94 3.86
C TYR A 110 11.91 -4.63 2.41
N TYR A 111 10.92 -4.33 1.55
CA TYR A 111 11.19 -3.98 0.16
C TYR A 111 11.99 -2.69 0.04
N ILE A 112 11.67 -1.67 0.84
CA ILE A 112 12.42 -0.41 0.87
C ILE A 112 13.88 -0.66 1.25
N LYS A 113 14.15 -1.56 2.22
CA LYS A 113 15.52 -1.92 2.58
C LYS A 113 16.21 -2.77 1.50
N ALA A 114 15.45 -3.65 0.87
CA ALA A 114 15.98 -4.64 -0.05
C ALA A 114 16.33 -4.05 -1.42
N LEU A 115 15.56 -3.06 -1.89
CA LEU A 115 15.67 -2.51 -3.23
C LEU A 115 16.25 -1.08 -3.18
N PRO A 116 17.49 -0.87 -3.66
CA PRO A 116 18.12 0.45 -3.63
C PRO A 116 17.34 1.53 -4.39
N VAL A 117 16.70 1.16 -5.51
CA VAL A 117 15.85 2.07 -6.31
C VAL A 117 14.70 2.61 -5.46
N LEU A 118 14.08 1.73 -4.67
CA LEU A 118 12.98 2.09 -3.78
C LEU A 118 13.49 2.87 -2.55
N ALA A 119 14.63 2.48 -1.99
CA ALA A 119 15.25 3.19 -0.87
C ALA A 119 15.54 4.67 -1.19
N LYS A 120 15.91 5.00 -2.43
CA LYS A 120 16.21 6.38 -2.87
C LYS A 120 14.97 7.29 -2.87
N LYS A 121 13.76 6.73 -2.92
CA LYS A 121 12.49 7.50 -2.92
C LYS A 121 12.11 8.04 -1.55
N PHE A 122 12.72 7.52 -0.48
CA PHE A 122 12.39 7.89 0.89
C PHE A 122 13.58 8.58 1.56
N SER A 123 13.30 9.65 2.31
CA SER A 123 14.29 10.29 3.17
C SER A 123 14.65 9.38 4.35
N ASP A 124 15.77 9.64 5.01
CA ASP A 124 16.19 8.82 6.15
C ASP A 124 15.24 8.95 7.35
N ALA A 125 14.62 10.12 7.53
CA ALA A 125 13.55 10.32 8.50
C ALA A 125 12.32 9.45 8.20
N GLU A 126 11.94 9.31 6.93
CA GLU A 126 10.84 8.45 6.49
C GLU A 126 11.18 6.97 6.68
N LYS A 127 12.37 6.55 6.27
CA LYS A 127 12.86 5.16 6.48
C LYS A 127 12.84 4.79 7.96
N LYS A 128 13.24 5.71 8.84
CA LYS A 128 13.21 5.50 10.29
C LYS A 128 11.78 5.37 10.81
N LYS A 129 10.85 6.21 10.34
CA LYS A 129 9.42 6.10 10.71
C LYS A 129 8.80 4.78 10.24
N LEU A 130 9.20 4.31 9.06
CA LEU A 130 8.77 3.03 8.49
C LEU A 130 9.47 1.82 9.12
N GLY A 131 10.44 2.02 10.03
CA GLY A 131 11.16 0.94 10.69
C GLY A 131 12.13 0.16 9.79
N VAL A 132 12.58 0.76 8.69
CA VAL A 132 13.50 0.14 7.70
C VAL A 132 14.84 -0.24 8.35
N ASP A 133 15.31 0.54 9.32
CA ASP A 133 16.52 0.28 10.11
C ASP A 133 16.44 -1.05 10.86
N LYS A 134 15.26 -1.37 11.43
CA LYS A 134 15.02 -2.57 12.23
C LYS A 134 14.86 -3.85 11.42
N VAL A 135 14.63 -3.75 10.10
CA VAL A 135 14.42 -4.93 9.26
C VAL A 135 15.73 -5.68 9.05
N LYS A 136 15.77 -6.97 9.40
CA LYS A 136 16.87 -7.87 9.02
C LYS A 136 16.53 -8.54 7.68
N LEU A 137 17.39 -8.35 6.68
CA LEU A 137 17.23 -9.00 5.38
C LEU A 137 17.55 -10.48 5.48
N LEU A 138 16.84 -11.30 4.70
CA LEU A 138 17.16 -12.71 4.56
C LEU A 138 18.53 -12.90 3.90
N GLU A 139 19.23 -13.97 4.26
CA GLU A 139 20.47 -14.35 3.58
C GLU A 139 20.22 -14.65 2.10
N GLN A 140 19.11 -15.33 1.81
CA GLN A 140 18.60 -15.49 0.46
C GLN A 140 17.81 -14.24 0.08
N ARG A 141 18.36 -13.41 -0.81
CA ARG A 141 17.71 -12.17 -1.26
C ARG A 141 16.78 -12.37 -2.45
N TYR A 142 17.05 -13.37 -3.28
CA TYR A 142 16.37 -13.56 -4.57
C TYR A 142 15.74 -14.94 -4.70
N CYS A 143 14.71 -15.03 -5.54
CA CYS A 143 14.04 -16.29 -5.86
C CYS A 143 14.94 -17.17 -6.75
N PRO A 144 15.09 -18.48 -6.49
CA PRO A 144 15.93 -19.37 -7.30
C PRO A 144 15.38 -19.58 -8.73
N ILE A 145 14.05 -19.47 -8.88
CA ILE A 145 13.32 -19.66 -10.14
C ILE A 145 13.19 -18.36 -10.93
N TYR A 146 13.09 -17.23 -10.24
CA TYR A 146 12.92 -15.89 -10.81
C TYR A 146 14.03 -14.99 -10.25
N PRO A 147 15.24 -15.03 -10.83
CA PRO A 147 16.44 -14.43 -10.26
C PRO A 147 16.30 -12.93 -9.95
N GLU A 148 15.44 -12.22 -10.66
CA GLU A 148 15.16 -10.80 -10.50
C GLU A 148 14.27 -10.46 -9.30
N ARG A 149 13.54 -11.44 -8.75
CA ARG A 149 12.49 -11.20 -7.75
C ARG A 149 12.98 -11.39 -6.33
N VAL A 150 12.80 -10.37 -5.50
CA VAL A 150 13.21 -10.37 -4.09
C VAL A 150 12.25 -11.20 -3.23
N VAL A 151 12.81 -12.05 -2.37
CA VAL A 151 12.05 -12.81 -1.36
C VAL A 151 12.17 -12.18 0.03
N ASN A 152 11.15 -12.39 0.85
CA ASN A 152 11.01 -11.85 2.20
C ASN A 152 10.63 -12.97 3.21
N PRO A 153 10.65 -12.71 4.54
CA PRO A 153 10.34 -13.73 5.54
C PRO A 153 8.93 -14.33 5.44
N ASN A 154 7.98 -13.58 4.88
CA ASN A 154 6.60 -14.01 4.65
C ASN A 154 6.43 -14.73 3.29
N SER A 155 7.50 -14.88 2.52
CA SER A 155 7.49 -15.60 1.26
C SER A 155 7.33 -17.09 1.49
N LYS A 156 6.75 -17.78 0.50
CA LYS A 156 6.58 -19.23 0.55
C LYS A 156 7.96 -19.89 0.54
N PHE A 157 8.11 -21.03 1.19
CA PHE A 157 9.38 -21.74 1.22
C PHE A 157 9.19 -23.26 1.09
N GLU A 158 10.25 -23.95 0.71
CA GLU A 158 10.38 -25.41 0.78
C GLU A 158 11.65 -25.75 1.57
N LEU A 159 11.63 -26.89 2.26
CA LEU A 159 12.83 -27.43 2.89
C LEU A 159 13.61 -28.24 1.85
N TYR A 160 14.86 -27.87 1.62
CA TYR A 160 15.73 -28.55 0.67
C TYR A 160 17.14 -28.64 1.24
N LYS A 161 17.69 -29.87 1.31
CA LYS A 161 18.99 -30.17 1.94
C LYS A 161 19.12 -29.57 3.35
N GLY A 162 18.05 -29.66 4.14
CA GLY A 162 18.00 -29.14 5.52
C GLY A 162 17.94 -27.61 5.66
N LYS A 163 17.92 -26.85 4.56
CA LYS A 163 17.83 -25.39 4.54
C LYS A 163 16.44 -24.93 4.04
N LYS A 164 15.94 -23.79 4.53
CA LYS A 164 14.76 -23.13 3.98
C LYS A 164 15.14 -22.41 2.69
N VAL A 165 14.50 -22.78 1.58
CA VAL A 165 14.61 -22.07 0.31
C VAL A 165 13.32 -21.30 0.08
N TYR A 166 13.41 -19.98 0.02
CA TYR A 166 12.26 -19.08 -0.17
C TYR A 166 11.97 -18.85 -1.66
N PHE A 167 10.70 -18.62 -1.98
CA PHE A 167 10.20 -18.47 -3.34
C PHE A 167 9.22 -17.31 -3.43
N TRP A 168 9.30 -16.57 -4.54
CA TRP A 168 8.40 -15.46 -4.83
C TRP A 168 6.92 -15.87 -4.86
N SER A 169 6.61 -17.06 -5.40
CA SER A 169 5.22 -17.48 -5.61
C SER A 169 5.04 -18.99 -5.59
N SER A 170 3.78 -19.44 -5.47
CA SER A 170 3.43 -20.87 -5.59
C SER A 170 3.85 -21.44 -6.95
N SER A 171 3.83 -20.62 -8.01
CA SER A 171 4.29 -21.02 -9.34
C SER A 171 5.79 -21.29 -9.38
N ALA A 172 6.59 -20.56 -8.60
CA ALA A 172 8.01 -20.85 -8.43
C ALA A 172 8.22 -22.20 -7.73
N ILE A 173 7.49 -22.47 -6.64
CA ILE A 173 7.54 -23.78 -5.96
C ILE A 173 7.18 -24.93 -6.91
N ARG A 174 6.13 -24.77 -7.74
CA ARG A 174 5.76 -25.80 -8.73
C ARG A 174 6.88 -26.07 -9.76
N ARG A 175 7.60 -25.04 -10.20
CA ARG A 175 8.74 -25.24 -11.12
C ARG A 175 9.93 -25.87 -10.40
N TRP A 176 10.25 -25.40 -9.20
CA TRP A 176 11.30 -25.96 -8.35
C TRP A 176 11.17 -27.47 -8.19
N LYS A 177 9.96 -27.97 -7.90
CA LYS A 177 9.69 -29.40 -7.71
C LYS A 177 9.94 -30.28 -8.93
N ARG A 178 10.11 -29.71 -10.14
CA ARG A 178 10.42 -30.49 -11.34
C ARG A 178 11.86 -30.97 -11.37
N ASP A 179 12.80 -30.15 -10.88
CA ASP A 179 14.23 -30.44 -10.87
C ASP A 179 14.95 -29.56 -9.83
N PRO A 180 14.81 -29.86 -8.52
CA PRO A 180 15.31 -28.99 -7.46
C PRO A 180 16.84 -28.94 -7.42
N ASP A 181 17.53 -30.01 -7.83
CA ASP A 181 19.00 -30.06 -7.89
C ASP A 181 19.56 -29.09 -8.92
N LYS A 182 18.99 -29.06 -10.14
CA LYS A 182 19.37 -28.10 -11.17
C LYS A 182 19.14 -26.66 -10.72
N TYR A 183 17.94 -26.35 -10.21
CA TYR A 183 17.65 -24.98 -9.78
C TYR A 183 18.49 -24.52 -8.58
N TYR A 184 18.82 -25.44 -7.66
CA TYR A 184 19.75 -25.15 -6.57
C TYR A 184 21.14 -24.83 -7.12
N ALA A 185 21.68 -25.69 -7.98
CA ALA A 185 23.01 -25.50 -8.57
C ALA A 185 23.10 -24.18 -9.35
N ASP A 186 22.08 -23.87 -10.16
CA ASP A 186 22.00 -22.61 -10.91
C ASP A 186 21.93 -21.38 -9.97
N ALA A 187 21.16 -21.47 -8.88
CA ALA A 187 21.05 -20.40 -7.90
C ALA A 187 22.34 -20.21 -7.08
N VAL A 188 23.05 -21.29 -6.76
CA VAL A 188 24.38 -21.22 -6.12
C VAL A 188 25.40 -20.59 -7.07
N LYS A 189 25.41 -20.99 -8.35
CA LYS A 189 26.28 -20.42 -9.38
C LYS A 189 26.09 -18.91 -9.54
N ARG A 190 24.85 -18.42 -9.39
CA ARG A 190 24.51 -16.98 -9.42
C ARG A 190 24.68 -16.27 -8.07
N GLY A 191 25.06 -16.98 -7.01
CA GLY A 191 25.20 -16.42 -5.66
C GLY A 191 23.88 -16.11 -4.94
N HIS A 192 22.76 -16.64 -5.42
CA HIS A 192 21.43 -16.44 -4.80
C HIS A 192 21.19 -17.41 -3.64
N LEU A 193 21.85 -18.57 -3.66
CA LEU A 193 21.86 -19.54 -2.58
C LEU A 193 23.31 -19.84 -2.18
N LYS A 194 23.54 -20.18 -0.90
CA LYS A 194 24.84 -20.64 -0.43
C LYS A 194 24.98 -22.13 -0.67
N GLY A 195 26.08 -22.53 -1.31
CA GLY A 195 26.51 -23.93 -1.51
C GLY A 195 26.34 -24.77 -0.25
#